data_AF-A0A165JLD0-F1
#
_entry.id   AF-A0A165JLD0-F1
#
_cell.length_a   1.000
_cell.length_b   1.000
_cell.length_c   1.000
_cell.angle_alpha   90.00
_cell.angle_beta   90.00
_cell.angle_gamma   90.00
#
_symmetry.space_group_name_H-M   'P 1'
#
loop_
_entity.id
_entity.type
_entity.pdbx_description
1 polymer ?
#
loop_
_entity_poly.entity_id
_entity_poly.type
_entity_poly.pdbx_seq_one_letter_code
_entity_poly.pdbx_strand_id
1 'polypeptide(L)'
;LRPGSKFHGSQQSDRQRYDVQVEIKHVDMNESFLCGYLRIQGLTEDHPTLTTYFEGEIIGTKYTFHTKHPEWGSNEKVDMQHWQRFPAFRPLAKQARRSDFTFKNFAQKENIFMRWKEYFLVPDHRVRTISGASFEGFYYICFNQVAGTVSGIYFHAKSEKYVIIL
;
A
#
# COMPACT_ATOMS: atom_id res chain seq x y z
N LEU A 1 -3.03 -7.48 12.32
CA LEU A 1 -1.85 -7.59 11.43
C LEU A 1 -0.78 -8.42 12.11
N ARG A 2 -0.39 -9.57 11.56
CA ARG A 2 0.63 -10.46 12.15
C ARG A 2 1.46 -11.12 11.04
N PRO A 3 2.72 -11.53 11.31
CA PRO A 3 3.46 -12.40 10.40
C PRO A 3 2.66 -13.66 10.03
N GLY A 4 2.70 -14.05 8.77
CA GLY A 4 1.95 -15.17 8.21
C GLY A 4 0.49 -14.87 7.83
N SER A 5 -0.04 -13.66 8.13
CA SER A 5 -1.37 -13.27 7.67
C SER A 5 -1.45 -13.28 6.13
N LYS A 6 -2.51 -13.88 5.61
CA LYS A 6 -2.81 -13.93 4.18
C LYS A 6 -4.12 -13.22 3.89
N PHE A 7 -4.12 -12.43 2.85
CA PHE A 7 -5.29 -11.70 2.36
C PHE A 7 -5.52 -12.05 0.90
N HIS A 8 -6.78 -12.07 0.49
CA HIS A 8 -7.17 -12.42 -0.86
C HIS A 8 -8.33 -11.55 -1.30
N GLY A 9 -8.23 -11.03 -2.51
CA GLY A 9 -9.25 -10.18 -3.07
C GLY A 9 -8.86 -9.71 -4.45
N SER A 10 -8.98 -8.42 -4.73
CA SER A 10 -8.75 -7.93 -6.08
C SER A 10 -8.19 -6.53 -6.16
N GLN A 11 -7.44 -6.29 -7.23
CA GLN A 11 -7.07 -4.97 -7.71
C GLN A 11 -7.98 -4.59 -8.87
N GLN A 12 -8.56 -3.39 -8.83
CA GLN A 12 -9.58 -2.94 -9.78
C GLN A 12 -9.25 -1.55 -10.32
N SER A 13 -9.34 -1.37 -11.63
CA SER A 13 -9.54 -0.06 -12.28
C SER A 13 -10.95 0.03 -12.84
N ASP A 14 -11.29 1.13 -13.51
CA ASP A 14 -12.59 1.30 -14.17
C ASP A 14 -12.87 0.26 -15.26
N ARG A 15 -11.82 -0.41 -15.78
CA ARG A 15 -11.91 -1.34 -16.91
C ARG A 15 -11.52 -2.78 -16.59
N GLN A 16 -10.69 -2.98 -15.57
CA GLN A 16 -10.00 -4.25 -15.35
C GLN A 16 -10.09 -4.66 -13.88
N ARG A 17 -10.14 -5.97 -13.65
CA ARG A 17 -10.12 -6.57 -12.32
C ARG A 17 -9.16 -7.74 -12.31
N TYR A 18 -8.24 -7.73 -11.35
CA TYR A 18 -7.19 -8.72 -11.19
C TYR A 18 -7.32 -9.40 -9.84
N ASP A 19 -7.08 -10.72 -9.81
CA ASP A 19 -6.98 -11.49 -8.58
C ASP A 19 -5.70 -11.10 -7.85
N VAL A 20 -5.80 -10.82 -6.55
CA VAL A 20 -4.66 -10.43 -5.71
C VAL A 20 -4.62 -11.27 -4.45
N GLN A 21 -3.41 -11.72 -4.11
CA GLN A 21 -3.09 -12.38 -2.86
C GLN A 21 -1.93 -11.65 -2.19
N VAL A 22 -2.06 -11.38 -0.90
CA VAL A 22 -1.00 -10.76 -0.11
C VAL A 22 -0.63 -11.67 1.05
N GLU A 23 0.66 -11.88 1.26
CA GLU A 23 1.18 -12.58 2.42
C GLU A 23 2.12 -11.66 3.20
N ILE A 24 1.78 -11.38 4.45
CA ILE A 24 2.62 -10.61 5.36
C ILE A 24 3.70 -11.53 5.91
N LYS A 25 4.97 -11.22 5.67
CA LYS A 25 6.11 -12.04 6.13
C LYS A 25 6.67 -11.58 7.46
N HIS A 26 6.77 -10.27 7.66
CA HIS A 26 7.30 -9.70 8.89
C HIS A 26 6.56 -8.43 9.26
N VAL A 27 6.43 -8.16 10.56
CA VAL A 27 5.81 -6.95 11.11
C VAL A 27 6.61 -6.52 12.32
N ASP A 28 7.10 -5.29 12.30
CA ASP A 28 7.71 -4.61 13.43
C ASP A 28 6.98 -3.28 13.68
N MET A 29 6.08 -3.29 14.66
CA MET A 29 5.29 -2.11 15.01
C MET A 29 6.14 -1.01 15.65
N ASN A 30 7.25 -1.35 16.30
CA ASN A 30 8.13 -0.37 16.94
C ASN A 30 8.92 0.39 15.88
N GLU A 31 9.45 -0.33 14.89
CA GLU A 31 10.14 0.25 13.75
C GLU A 31 9.20 0.81 12.68
N SER A 32 7.88 0.72 12.89
CA SER A 32 6.84 1.14 11.95
C SER A 32 7.02 0.50 10.57
N PHE A 33 7.34 -0.79 10.55
CA PHE A 33 7.76 -1.54 9.37
C PHE A 33 6.96 -2.84 9.22
N LEU A 34 6.72 -3.23 7.98
CA LEU A 34 6.35 -4.61 7.63
C LEU A 34 6.91 -4.96 6.25
N CYS A 35 6.91 -6.24 5.90
CA CYS A 35 7.17 -6.66 4.54
C CYS A 35 6.39 -7.91 4.19
N GLY A 36 6.29 -8.19 2.89
CA GLY A 36 5.51 -9.31 2.40
C GLY A 36 5.64 -9.55 0.91
N TYR A 37 4.78 -10.43 0.42
CA TYR A 37 4.62 -10.67 -1.01
C TYR A 37 3.24 -10.23 -1.46
N LEU A 38 3.19 -9.57 -2.62
CA LEU A 38 1.98 -9.27 -3.36
C LEU A 38 2.00 -10.10 -4.63
N ARG A 39 1.00 -10.96 -4.81
CA ARG A 39 0.81 -11.79 -6.00
C ARG A 39 -0.42 -11.29 -6.73
N ILE A 40 -0.27 -10.97 -8.02
CA ILE A 40 -1.33 -10.53 -8.91
C ILE A 40 -1.43 -11.46 -10.11
N GLN A 41 -2.65 -11.79 -10.54
CA GLN A 41 -2.90 -12.69 -11.66
C GLN A 41 -3.59 -11.97 -12.82
N GLY A 42 -3.19 -12.31 -14.05
CA GLY A 42 -3.81 -11.82 -15.28
C GLY A 42 -3.40 -10.40 -15.70
N LEU A 43 -2.39 -9.80 -15.07
CA LEU A 43 -1.96 -8.44 -15.38
C LEU A 43 -1.34 -8.31 -16.78
N THR A 44 -0.68 -9.37 -17.26
CA THR A 44 -0.06 -9.43 -18.60
C THR A 44 -0.28 -10.79 -19.22
N GLU A 45 -0.30 -10.88 -20.55
CA GLU A 45 -0.46 -12.15 -21.26
C GLU A 45 0.77 -13.06 -21.09
N ASP A 46 1.97 -12.49 -21.19
CA ASP A 46 3.24 -13.23 -21.11
C ASP A 46 3.57 -13.73 -19.69
N HIS A 47 3.10 -13.01 -18.67
CA HIS A 47 3.29 -13.35 -17.28
C HIS A 47 1.93 -13.41 -16.57
N PRO A 48 1.25 -14.57 -16.60
CA PRO A 48 -0.10 -14.73 -16.06
C PRO A 48 -0.16 -14.58 -14.54
N THR A 49 0.98 -14.69 -13.86
CA THR A 49 1.12 -14.43 -12.43
C THR A 49 2.41 -13.65 -12.20
N LEU A 50 2.30 -12.55 -11.47
CA LEU A 50 3.42 -11.77 -11.00
C LEU A 50 3.43 -11.78 -9.48
N THR A 51 4.59 -11.96 -8.89
CA THR A 51 4.77 -11.86 -7.43
C THR A 51 5.91 -10.90 -7.15
N THR A 52 5.65 -9.90 -6.32
CA THR A 52 6.63 -8.89 -5.91
C THR A 52 6.85 -8.95 -4.41
N TYR A 53 8.07 -8.65 -3.99
CA TYR A 53 8.37 -8.29 -2.61
C TYR A 53 8.01 -6.82 -2.39
N PHE A 54 7.36 -6.54 -1.27
CA PHE A 54 7.08 -5.17 -0.84
C PHE A 54 7.54 -4.91 0.59
N GLU A 55 7.87 -3.66 0.86
CA GLU A 55 8.04 -3.13 2.21
C GLU A 55 6.93 -2.12 2.51
N GLY A 56 6.55 -2.06 3.78
CA GLY A 56 5.47 -1.23 4.28
C GLY A 56 5.93 -0.27 5.34
N GLU A 57 5.65 1.01 5.16
CA GLU A 57 5.75 2.03 6.20
C GLU A 57 4.43 2.12 6.96
N ILE A 58 4.47 2.01 8.28
CA ILE A 58 3.29 2.19 9.13
C ILE A 58 3.19 3.66 9.54
N ILE A 59 2.05 4.29 9.27
CA ILE A 59 1.81 5.69 9.65
C ILE A 59 1.65 5.79 11.16
N GLY A 60 2.49 6.60 11.78
CA GLY A 60 2.63 6.68 13.22
C GLY A 60 3.56 7.80 13.65
N THR A 61 4.49 7.47 14.54
CA THR A 61 5.51 8.39 15.07
C THR A 61 6.73 8.55 14.17
N LYS A 62 7.10 7.50 13.43
CA LYS A 62 8.24 7.50 12.50
C LYS A 62 7.86 8.06 11.13
N TYR A 63 6.73 7.59 10.60
CA TYR A 63 6.21 7.99 9.30
C TYR A 63 4.90 8.76 9.45
N THR A 64 4.83 9.97 8.88
CA THR A 64 3.61 10.78 8.91
C THR A 64 2.77 10.53 7.64
N PHE A 65 1.60 11.16 7.57
CA PHE A 65 0.74 11.09 6.37
C PHE A 65 1.36 11.77 5.14
N HIS A 66 2.40 12.57 5.31
CA HIS A 66 3.19 13.15 4.22
C HIS A 66 4.27 12.15 3.78
N THR A 67 4.28 11.79 2.50
CA THR A 67 5.26 10.89 1.93
C THR A 67 6.60 11.61 1.80
N LYS A 68 7.67 11.05 2.39
CA LYS A 68 9.00 11.67 2.44
C LYS A 68 10.01 11.02 1.47
N HIS A 69 9.50 10.42 0.40
CA HIS A 69 10.26 9.77 -0.67
C HIS A 69 10.08 10.54 -1.97
N PRO A 70 10.95 11.51 -2.30
CA PRO A 70 10.85 12.28 -3.54
C PRO A 70 10.78 11.40 -4.79
N GLU A 71 11.46 10.26 -4.77
CA GLU A 71 11.51 9.27 -5.83
C GLU A 71 10.19 8.52 -6.06
N TRP A 72 9.26 8.54 -5.10
CA TRP A 72 7.90 7.97 -5.27
C TRP A 72 6.96 8.93 -6.01
N GLY A 73 7.39 10.17 -6.27
CA GLY A 73 6.64 11.16 -7.06
C GLY A 73 5.37 11.70 -6.41
N SER A 74 5.14 11.42 -5.12
CA SER A 74 4.03 12.02 -4.36
C SER A 74 4.42 13.39 -3.79
N ASN A 75 3.41 14.18 -3.44
CA ASN A 75 3.55 15.44 -2.72
C ASN A 75 2.35 15.61 -1.76
N GLU A 76 2.36 16.64 -0.91
CA GLU A 76 1.30 16.87 0.07
C GLU A 76 -0.11 16.88 -0.54
N LYS A 77 -0.28 17.51 -1.71
CA LYS A 77 -1.58 17.57 -2.38
C LYS A 77 -2.04 16.17 -2.79
N VAL A 78 -1.15 15.38 -3.38
CA VAL A 78 -1.41 14.00 -3.79
C VAL A 78 -1.71 13.13 -2.56
N ASP A 79 -0.88 13.20 -1.52
CA ASP A 79 -1.05 12.44 -0.28
C ASP A 79 -2.44 12.69 0.32
N MET A 80 -2.80 13.95 0.50
CA MET A 80 -4.10 14.32 1.10
C MET A 80 -5.27 13.85 0.23
N GLN A 81 -5.15 13.92 -1.10
CA GLN A 81 -6.20 13.43 -2.01
C GLN A 81 -6.40 11.91 -1.92
N HIS A 82 -5.33 11.13 -1.74
CA HIS A 82 -5.41 9.69 -1.60
C HIS A 82 -5.90 9.30 -0.21
N TRP A 83 -5.36 9.88 0.85
CA TRP A 83 -5.79 9.59 2.22
C TRP A 83 -7.27 9.92 2.45
N GLN A 84 -7.79 10.99 1.86
CA GLN A 84 -9.21 11.37 1.95
C GLN A 84 -10.19 10.34 1.36
N ARG A 85 -9.70 9.39 0.55
CA ARG A 85 -10.52 8.30 0.02
C ARG A 85 -10.86 7.25 1.07
N PHE A 86 -10.08 7.13 2.13
CA PHE A 86 -10.38 6.24 3.24
C PHE A 86 -11.36 6.93 4.21
N PRO A 87 -12.57 6.37 4.45
CA PRO A 87 -13.51 6.95 5.41
C PRO A 87 -12.90 7.16 6.80
N ALA A 88 -12.06 6.22 7.25
CA ALA A 88 -11.34 6.26 8.52
C ALA A 88 -10.37 7.45 8.65
N PHE A 89 -9.91 8.04 7.54
CA PHE A 89 -9.03 9.21 7.56
C PHE A 89 -9.78 10.54 7.72
N ARG A 90 -11.09 10.58 7.39
CA ARG A 90 -11.87 11.83 7.42
C ARG A 90 -11.77 12.59 8.75
N PRO A 91 -11.85 11.95 9.94
CA PRO A 91 -11.68 12.65 11.22
C PRO A 91 -10.27 13.22 11.44
N LEU A 92 -9.25 12.68 10.77
CA LEU A 92 -7.85 13.07 10.90
C LEU A 92 -7.44 14.16 9.91
N ALA A 93 -8.19 14.36 8.83
CA ALA A 93 -7.79 15.14 7.66
C ALA A 93 -7.34 16.58 7.97
N LYS A 94 -7.95 17.25 8.95
CA LYS A 94 -7.54 18.62 9.35
C LYS A 94 -6.20 18.61 10.07
N GLN A 95 -5.98 17.65 10.96
CA GLN A 95 -4.75 17.56 11.76
C GLN A 95 -3.59 17.03 10.92
N ALA A 96 -3.86 16.05 10.06
CA ALA A 96 -2.87 15.39 9.20
C ALA A 96 -2.13 16.32 8.23
N ARG A 97 -2.70 17.49 7.90
CA ARG A 97 -2.06 18.54 7.10
C ARG A 97 -1.00 19.34 7.84
N ARG A 98 -1.00 19.29 9.18
CA ARG A 98 -0.01 20.02 9.98
C ARG A 98 1.30 19.25 9.97
N SER A 99 2.41 19.98 9.81
CA SER A 99 3.75 19.39 9.81
C SER A 99 4.16 18.76 11.16
N ASP A 100 3.57 19.24 12.26
CA ASP A 100 3.80 18.74 13.62
C ASP A 100 2.89 17.57 14.02
N PHE A 101 1.93 17.22 13.16
CA PHE A 101 0.99 16.15 13.48
C PHE A 101 1.65 14.77 13.37
N THR A 102 1.42 13.98 14.41
CA THR A 102 1.92 12.62 14.53
C THR A 102 0.79 11.70 14.95
N PHE A 103 0.62 10.57 14.28
CA PHE A 103 -0.46 9.63 14.58
C PHE A 103 -0.07 8.71 15.73
N LYS A 104 -0.08 9.25 16.96
CA LYS A 104 0.28 8.53 18.18
C LYS A 104 -0.69 7.38 18.45
N ASN A 105 -0.19 6.34 19.13
CA ASN A 105 -0.99 5.19 19.56
C ASN A 105 -1.69 4.45 18.39
N PHE A 106 -1.14 4.55 17.17
CA PHE A 106 -1.73 4.00 15.95
C PHE A 106 -2.06 2.50 16.07
N ALA A 107 -1.22 1.73 16.75
CA ALA A 107 -1.41 0.29 16.96
C ALA A 107 -2.67 -0.04 17.79
N GLN A 108 -3.15 0.89 18.62
CA GLN A 108 -4.36 0.73 19.44
C GLN A 108 -5.62 1.28 18.76
N LYS A 109 -5.51 1.82 17.54
CA LYS A 109 -6.63 2.34 16.77
C LYS A 109 -7.25 1.23 15.92
N GLU A 110 -8.54 1.33 15.64
CA GLU A 110 -9.21 0.37 14.76
C GLU A 110 -8.58 0.30 13.36
N ASN A 111 -8.09 1.43 12.84
CA ASN A 111 -7.51 1.51 11.50
C ASN A 111 -6.01 1.84 11.58
N ILE A 112 -5.20 1.03 10.91
CA ILE A 112 -3.77 1.25 10.71
C ILE A 112 -3.57 1.71 9.27
N PHE A 113 -3.00 2.90 9.10
CA PHE A 113 -2.63 3.41 7.79
C PHE A 113 -1.20 3.01 7.46
N MET A 114 -0.93 2.67 6.20
CA MET A 114 0.40 2.26 5.74
C MET A 114 0.67 2.74 4.31
N ARG A 115 1.93 2.77 3.90
CA ARG A 115 2.32 2.83 2.49
C ARG A 115 3.08 1.58 2.12
N TRP A 116 2.68 0.87 1.06
CA TRP A 116 3.38 -0.33 0.59
C TRP A 116 4.10 -0.05 -0.72
N LYS A 117 5.42 -0.26 -0.75
CA LYS A 117 6.28 -0.10 -1.92
C LYS A 117 6.79 -1.45 -2.38
N GLU A 118 6.45 -1.84 -3.60
CA GLU A 118 7.02 -3.02 -4.27
C GLU A 118 8.45 -2.71 -4.74
N TYR A 119 9.38 -3.67 -4.60
CA TYR A 119 10.79 -3.48 -4.93
C TYR A 119 11.27 -4.34 -6.09
N PHE A 120 10.99 -5.65 -6.05
CA PHE A 120 11.48 -6.60 -7.04
C PHE A 120 10.57 -7.81 -7.17
N LEU A 121 10.69 -8.49 -8.30
CA LEU A 121 9.96 -9.71 -8.60
C LEU A 121 10.58 -10.91 -7.90
N VAL A 122 9.73 -11.89 -7.61
CA VAL A 122 10.12 -13.19 -7.05
C VAL A 122 9.66 -14.27 -8.03
N PRO A 123 10.50 -15.27 -8.34
CA PRO A 123 11.83 -15.53 -7.77
C PRO A 123 12.98 -14.70 -8.38
N ASP A 124 12.79 -14.12 -9.57
CA ASP A 124 13.87 -13.42 -10.26
C ASP A 124 13.87 -11.91 -9.98
N HIS A 125 14.69 -11.51 -9.00
CA HIS A 125 14.87 -10.12 -8.59
C HIS A 125 15.63 -9.25 -9.61
N ARG A 126 16.18 -9.84 -10.68
CA ARG A 126 16.94 -9.11 -11.71
C ARG A 126 16.04 -8.51 -12.78
N VAL A 127 14.81 -9.03 -12.92
CA VAL A 127 13.81 -8.48 -13.85
C VAL A 127 13.32 -7.15 -13.31
N ARG A 128 13.58 -6.07 -14.06
CA ARG A 128 13.19 -4.69 -13.67
C ARG A 128 12.02 -4.12 -14.47
N THR A 129 11.75 -4.69 -15.64
CA THR A 129 10.72 -4.21 -16.56
C THR A 129 9.89 -5.38 -17.03
N ILE A 130 8.57 -5.23 -17.01
CA ILE A 130 7.63 -6.20 -17.55
C ILE A 130 6.84 -5.48 -18.65
N SER A 131 6.70 -6.11 -19.81
CA SER A 131 5.86 -5.54 -20.87
C SER A 131 4.41 -5.42 -20.39
N GLY A 132 3.84 -4.21 -20.48
CA GLY A 132 2.45 -3.96 -20.07
C GLY A 132 2.21 -3.83 -18.56
N ALA A 133 3.24 -3.91 -17.70
CA ALA A 133 3.10 -3.76 -16.26
C ALA A 133 4.24 -2.95 -15.61
N SER A 134 3.95 -2.28 -14.50
CA SER A 134 4.95 -1.58 -13.69
C SER A 134 4.59 -1.64 -12.21
N PHE A 135 5.61 -1.79 -11.37
CA PHE A 135 5.55 -1.74 -9.90
C PHE A 135 6.39 -0.57 -9.33
N GLU A 136 6.64 0.45 -10.16
CA GLU A 136 7.41 1.64 -9.75
C GLU A 136 6.69 2.49 -8.71
N GLY A 137 5.36 2.44 -8.68
CA GLY A 137 4.53 3.17 -7.73
C GLY A 137 4.51 2.55 -6.34
N PHE A 138 3.54 2.99 -5.53
CA PHE A 138 3.28 2.46 -4.20
C PHE A 138 1.78 2.51 -3.90
N TYR A 139 1.35 1.82 -2.84
CA TYR A 139 -0.03 1.83 -2.38
C TYR A 139 -0.18 2.65 -1.11
N TYR A 140 -1.21 3.48 -1.06
CA TYR A 140 -1.79 3.94 0.19
C TYR A 140 -2.68 2.84 0.73
N ILE A 141 -2.53 2.46 2.01
CA ILE A 141 -3.23 1.33 2.60
C ILE A 141 -3.94 1.75 3.90
N CYS A 142 -5.13 1.22 4.11
CA CYS A 142 -5.87 1.26 5.37
C CYS A 142 -6.24 -0.18 5.75
N PHE A 143 -5.67 -0.67 6.84
CA PHE A 143 -6.00 -1.96 7.43
C PHE A 143 -6.96 -1.78 8.60
N ASN A 144 -8.13 -2.40 8.56
CA ASN A 144 -9.07 -2.43 9.68
C ASN A 144 -8.76 -3.64 10.56
N GLN A 145 -8.34 -3.39 11.79
CA GLN A 145 -7.93 -4.43 12.73
C GLN A 145 -9.09 -5.30 13.23
N VAL A 146 -10.31 -4.76 13.27
CA VAL A 146 -11.51 -5.44 13.78
C VAL A 146 -12.11 -6.34 12.70
N ALA A 147 -12.30 -5.80 11.50
CA ALA A 147 -12.85 -6.53 10.36
C ALA A 147 -11.82 -7.44 9.67
N GLY A 148 -10.52 -7.18 9.87
CA GLY A 148 -9.45 -7.92 9.20
C GLY A 148 -9.33 -7.61 7.70
N THR A 149 -9.82 -6.46 7.25
CA THR A 149 -9.85 -6.08 5.83
C THR A 149 -8.74 -5.09 5.48
N VAL A 150 -8.28 -5.15 4.23
CA VAL A 150 -7.28 -4.24 3.67
C VAL A 150 -7.90 -3.49 2.50
N SER A 151 -7.94 -2.17 2.60
CA SER A 151 -8.26 -1.30 1.47
C SER A 151 -7.01 -0.57 1.03
N GLY A 152 -6.76 -0.53 -0.28
CA GLY A 152 -5.58 0.09 -0.87
C GLY A 152 -5.89 0.93 -2.09
N ILE A 153 -5.04 1.91 -2.38
CA ILE A 153 -5.09 2.70 -3.60
C ILE A 153 -3.68 2.82 -4.15
N TYR A 154 -3.47 2.33 -5.37
CA TYR A 154 -2.20 2.45 -6.07
C TYR A 154 -1.99 3.88 -6.57
N PHE A 155 -0.76 4.36 -6.44
CA PHE A 155 -0.32 5.62 -7.01
C PHE A 155 0.99 5.46 -7.77
N HIS A 156 0.97 5.92 -9.02
CA HIS A 156 2.13 6.28 -9.83
C HIS A 156 1.73 7.44 -10.73
N ALA A 157 2.62 8.40 -10.94
CA ALA A 157 2.29 9.66 -11.62
C ALA A 157 1.76 9.50 -13.06
N LYS A 158 2.05 8.37 -13.71
CA LYS A 158 1.67 8.08 -15.11
C LYS A 158 0.67 6.93 -15.24
N SER A 159 0.16 6.40 -14.13
CA SER A 159 -0.75 5.25 -14.15
C SER A 159 -2.20 5.66 -13.92
N GLU A 160 -3.11 4.83 -14.45
CA GLU A 160 -4.51 4.84 -14.03
C GLU A 160 -4.62 4.53 -12.53
N LYS A 161 -5.77 4.89 -11.95
CA LYS A 161 -6.03 4.59 -10.54
C LYS A 161 -6.46 3.14 -10.41
N TYR A 162 -5.82 2.44 -9.47
CA TYR A 162 -6.21 1.10 -9.08
C TYR A 162 -6.56 1.07 -7.60
N VAL A 163 -7.63 0.36 -7.26
CA VAL A 163 -8.08 0.13 -5.89
C VAL A 163 -7.86 -1.33 -5.55
N ILE A 164 -7.21 -1.58 -4.42
CA ILE A 164 -7.04 -2.91 -3.84
C ILE A 164 -8.09 -3.09 -2.73
N ILE A 165 -8.75 -4.24 -2.73
CA ILE A 165 -9.69 -4.67 -1.67
C ILE A 165 -9.35 -6.12 -1.34
N LEU A 166 -8.91 -6.40 -0.11
CA LEU A 166 -8.51 -7.72 0.40
C LEU A 166 -9.11 -8.02 1.78
#